data_AF-A0A0Q9LGR8-F1
#
_entry.id   AF-A0A0Q9LGR8-F1
#
_cell.length_a   1.000
_cell.length_b   1.000
_cell.length_c   1.000
_cell.angle_alpha   90.00
_cell.angle_beta   90.00
_cell.angle_gamma   90.00
#
_symmetry.space_group_name_H-M   'P 1'
#
loop_
_entity.id
_entity.type
_entity.pdbx_description
1 polymer ?
#
loop_
_entity_poly.entity_id
_entity_poly.type
_entity_poly.pdbx_seq_one_letter_code
_entity_poly.pdbx_strand_id
1 'polypeptide(L)'
;MNIILLIIAVAFFVFSLIRPLKKYEHYVYRASLYEQFFFRKKAIETMKEAIKQPFSKKEKASGLIYLGILYSKMKEIKRASNCYHQSLELVSDEQFKYQSNFKKIIETFLENGEKQRALFWLNNLLERQSYDKRFAKLADLKNHFCLN
;
A
#
# COMPACT_ATOMS: atom_id res chain seq x y z
N MET A 1 20.89 25.44 9.41
CA MET A 1 20.22 25.08 8.15
C MET A 1 20.27 26.30 7.23
N ASN A 2 20.88 26.19 6.04
CA ASN A 2 21.11 27.31 5.13
C ASN A 2 19.79 27.78 4.51
N ILE A 3 19.46 29.08 4.62
CA ILE A 3 18.22 29.69 4.11
C ILE A 3 18.05 29.43 2.60
N ILE A 4 19.15 29.45 1.83
CA ILE A 4 19.14 29.17 0.40
C ILE A 4 18.67 27.73 0.12
N LEU A 5 19.12 26.77 0.93
CA LEU A 5 18.73 25.36 0.80
C LEU A 5 17.23 25.17 1.11
N LEU A 6 16.70 25.93 2.07
CA LEU A 6 15.28 25.92 2.41
C LEU A 6 14.42 26.46 1.27
N ILE A 7 14.83 27.58 0.65
CA ILE A 7 14.11 28.18 -0.48
C ILE A 7 14.08 27.21 -1.67
N ILE A 8 15.20 26.56 -1.98
CA ILE A 8 15.28 25.57 -3.06
C ILE A 8 14.34 24.39 -2.77
N ALA A 9 14.32 23.89 -1.54
CA ALA A 9 13.44 22.78 -1.14
C ALA A 9 11.95 23.17 -1.27
N VAL A 10 11.58 24.39 -0.87
CA VAL A 10 10.19 24.90 -1.01
C VAL A 10 9.82 25.09 -2.47
N ALA A 11 10.69 25.67 -3.31
CA ALA A 11 10.44 25.86 -4.73
C ALA A 11 10.26 24.51 -5.45
N PHE A 12 11.10 23.52 -5.13
CA PHE A 12 10.98 22.17 -5.67
C PHE A 12 9.68 21.48 -5.24
N PHE A 13 9.28 21.65 -3.97
CA PHE A 13 8.00 21.16 -3.47
C PHE A 13 6.81 21.78 -4.22
N VAL A 14 6.79 23.10 -4.39
CA VAL A 14 5.73 23.81 -5.12
C VAL A 14 5.68 23.37 -6.58
N PHE A 15 6.83 23.28 -7.26
CA PHE A 15 6.90 22.82 -8.65
C PHE A 15 6.35 21.39 -8.81
N SER A 16 6.68 20.49 -7.86
CA SER A 16 6.14 19.12 -7.85
C SER A 16 4.61 19.07 -7.74
N LEU A 17 4.01 20.00 -6.98
CA LEU A 17 2.56 20.10 -6.85
C LEU A 17 1.88 20.60 -8.13
N ILE A 18 2.58 21.36 -8.97
CA ILE A 18 2.06 21.91 -10.22
C ILE A 18 2.13 20.90 -11.38
N ARG A 19 3.03 19.90 -11.31
CA ARG A 19 3.22 18.90 -12.37
C ARG A 19 1.89 18.18 -12.72
N PRO A 20 1.56 17.93 -14.00
CA PRO A 20 0.34 17.22 -14.33
C PRO A 20 0.42 15.75 -13.90
N LEU A 21 -0.64 15.25 -13.29
CA LEU A 21 -0.79 13.84 -12.93
C LEU A 21 -1.23 13.06 -14.19
N LYS A 22 -0.30 12.30 -14.79
CA LYS A 22 -0.54 11.56 -16.04
C LYS A 22 -0.12 10.10 -15.94
N LYS A 23 0.97 9.83 -15.22
CA LYS A 23 1.49 8.49 -14.96
C LYS A 23 1.30 8.12 -13.50
N TYR A 24 1.19 6.83 -13.20
CA TYR A 24 0.95 6.35 -11.83
C TYR A 24 2.00 6.87 -10.85
N GLU A 25 3.27 6.87 -11.23
CA GLU A 25 4.40 7.39 -10.45
C GLU A 25 4.27 8.88 -10.09
N HIS A 26 3.57 9.69 -10.91
CA HIS A 26 3.32 11.09 -10.56
C HIS A 26 2.36 11.20 -9.37
N TYR A 27 1.33 10.35 -9.33
CA TYR A 27 0.38 10.29 -8.22
C TYR A 27 1.06 9.79 -6.94
N VAL A 28 1.83 8.70 -7.03
CA VAL A 28 2.59 8.14 -5.90
C VAL A 28 3.53 9.19 -5.31
N TYR A 29 4.30 9.86 -6.17
CA TYR A 29 5.25 10.89 -5.75
C TYR A 29 4.57 12.07 -5.06
N ARG A 30 3.44 12.55 -5.60
CA ARG A 30 2.66 13.61 -4.95
C ARG A 30 2.08 13.16 -3.62
N ALA A 31 1.53 11.96 -3.55
CA ALA A 31 0.98 11.41 -2.31
C ALA A 31 2.07 11.23 -1.25
N SER A 32 3.28 10.79 -1.62
CA SER A 32 4.40 10.67 -0.69
C SER A 32 4.87 12.03 -0.19
N LEU A 33 4.91 13.05 -1.03
CA LEU A 33 5.20 14.41 -0.60
C LEU A 33 4.13 14.93 0.37
N TYR A 34 2.84 14.76 0.05
CA TYR A 34 1.78 15.12 1.00
C TYR A 34 1.93 14.37 2.32
N GLU A 35 2.29 13.09 2.30
CA GLU A 35 2.50 12.33 3.52
C GLU A 35 3.71 12.83 4.33
N GLN A 36 4.82 13.14 3.67
CA GLN A 36 6.03 13.70 4.29
C GLN A 36 5.74 15.00 5.05
N PHE A 37 4.82 15.83 4.54
CA PHE A 37 4.36 17.06 5.20
C PHE A 37 3.07 16.86 6.01
N PHE A 38 2.76 15.62 6.41
CA PHE A 38 1.60 15.25 7.24
C PHE A 38 0.21 15.63 6.66
N PHE A 39 0.13 16.00 5.38
CA PHE A 39 -1.13 16.24 4.65
C PHE A 39 -1.78 14.93 4.20
N ARG A 40 -2.03 14.03 5.15
CA ARG A 40 -2.48 12.66 4.89
C ARG A 40 -3.80 12.57 4.11
N LYS A 41 -4.76 13.48 4.37
CA LYS A 41 -6.02 13.55 3.61
C LYS A 41 -5.77 13.80 2.12
N LYS A 42 -4.87 14.74 1.78
CA LYS A 42 -4.49 15.03 0.38
C LYS A 42 -3.76 13.86 -0.26
N ALA A 43 -2.92 13.15 0.49
CA ALA A 43 -2.28 11.92 0.02
C ALA A 43 -3.33 10.84 -0.34
N ILE A 44 -4.33 10.65 0.52
CA ILE A 44 -5.45 9.72 0.27
C ILE A 44 -6.25 10.14 -0.96
N GLU A 45 -6.62 11.41 -1.10
CA GLU A 45 -7.34 11.93 -2.27
C GLU A 45 -6.56 11.70 -3.56
N THR A 46 -5.27 12.00 -3.55
CA THR A 46 -4.37 11.78 -4.69
C THR A 46 -4.35 10.30 -5.11
N MET A 47 -4.18 9.38 -4.15
CA MET A 47 -4.15 7.95 -4.47
C MET A 47 -5.52 7.38 -4.85
N LYS A 48 -6.61 7.92 -4.30
CA LYS A 48 -7.97 7.59 -4.74
C LYS A 48 -8.22 8.00 -6.18
N GLU A 49 -7.66 9.12 -6.62
CA GLU A 49 -7.75 9.53 -8.02
C GLU A 49 -6.88 8.65 -8.92
N ALA A 50 -5.69 8.26 -8.45
CA ALA A 50 -4.80 7.35 -9.17
C ALA A 50 -5.47 6.02 -9.52
N ILE A 51 -6.16 5.38 -8.57
CA ILE A 51 -6.79 4.07 -8.81
C ILE A 51 -8.00 4.14 -9.77
N LYS A 52 -8.54 5.33 -10.04
CA LYS A 52 -9.62 5.56 -11.01
C LYS A 52 -9.08 5.72 -12.44
N GLN A 53 -7.80 6.03 -12.61
CA GLN A 53 -7.18 6.18 -13.93
C GLN A 53 -7.09 4.81 -14.64
N PRO A 54 -6.96 4.79 -15.98
CA PRO A 54 -6.81 3.55 -16.75
C PRO A 54 -5.39 2.95 -16.64
N PHE A 55 -4.82 2.92 -15.43
CA PHE A 55 -3.55 2.25 -15.13
C PHE A 55 -3.71 0.73 -15.07
N SER A 56 -2.59 0.02 -15.15
CA SER A 56 -2.54 -1.45 -15.09
C SER A 56 -3.07 -2.00 -13.76
N LYS A 57 -3.46 -3.29 -13.76
CA LYS A 57 -3.85 -4.01 -12.53
C LYS A 57 -2.80 -3.88 -11.43
N LYS A 58 -1.51 -4.06 -11.76
CA LYS A 58 -0.39 -3.92 -10.80
C LYS A 58 -0.28 -2.53 -10.21
N GLU A 59 -0.41 -1.48 -11.03
CA GLU A 59 -0.38 -0.08 -10.55
C GLU A 59 -1.57 0.22 -9.65
N LYS A 60 -2.77 -0.18 -10.04
CA LYS A 60 -3.98 -0.03 -9.20
C LYS A 60 -3.86 -0.80 -7.88
N ALA A 61 -3.34 -2.02 -7.91
CA ALA A 61 -3.10 -2.83 -6.72
C ALA A 61 -2.05 -2.16 -5.80
N SER A 62 -0.98 -1.61 -6.37
CA SER A 62 -0.01 -0.80 -5.63
C SER A 62 -0.67 0.43 -5.00
N GLY A 63 -1.57 1.11 -5.71
CA GLY A 63 -2.29 2.28 -5.21
C GLY A 63 -3.23 1.94 -4.05
N LEU A 64 -3.90 0.78 -4.14
CA LEU A 64 -4.72 0.24 -3.06
C LEU A 64 -3.87 -0.14 -1.83
N ILE A 65 -2.67 -0.72 -2.01
CA ILE A 65 -1.74 -0.94 -0.88
C ILE A 65 -1.34 0.39 -0.24
N TYR A 66 -1.03 1.41 -1.04
CA TYR A 66 -0.70 2.74 -0.52
C TYR A 66 -1.86 3.30 0.31
N LEU A 67 -3.09 3.25 -0.21
CA LEU A 67 -4.29 3.67 0.53
C LEU A 67 -4.45 2.89 1.84
N GLY A 68 -4.24 1.57 1.80
CA GLY A 68 -4.27 0.73 3.00
C GLY A 68 -3.28 1.21 4.07
N ILE A 69 -2.05 1.53 3.68
CA ILE A 69 -1.01 2.07 4.59
C ILE A 69 -1.46 3.41 5.18
N LEU A 70 -2.01 4.31 4.37
CA LEU A 70 -2.48 5.62 4.83
C LEU A 70 -3.64 5.48 5.82
N TYR A 71 -4.60 4.58 5.54
CA TYR A 71 -5.71 4.30 6.46
C TYR A 71 -5.26 3.64 7.75
N SER A 72 -4.32 2.69 7.71
CA SER A 72 -3.71 2.10 8.91
C SER A 72 -3.05 3.19 9.78
N LYS A 73 -2.31 4.13 9.18
CA LYS A 73 -1.71 5.28 9.90
C LYS A 73 -2.75 6.21 10.52
N MET A 74 -4.00 6.21 10.04
CA MET A 74 -5.13 6.95 10.62
C MET A 74 -5.94 6.11 11.62
N LYS A 75 -5.50 4.89 11.92
CA LYS A 75 -6.26 3.90 12.73
C LYS A 75 -7.61 3.51 12.13
N GLU A 76 -7.81 3.75 10.83
CA GLU A 76 -9.01 3.34 10.09
C GLU A 76 -8.85 1.90 9.59
N ILE A 77 -8.72 0.96 10.54
CA ILE A 77 -8.33 -0.44 10.28
C ILE A 77 -9.26 -1.14 9.28
N LYS A 78 -10.58 -0.94 9.40
CA LYS A 78 -11.55 -1.50 8.46
C LYS A 78 -11.34 -1.02 7.02
N ARG A 79 -11.03 0.27 6.82
CA ARG A 79 -10.74 0.81 5.48
C ARG A 79 -9.41 0.29 4.95
N ALA A 80 -8.41 0.19 5.82
CA ALA A 80 -7.11 -0.36 5.47
C ALA A 80 -7.23 -1.81 4.98
N SER A 81 -7.92 -2.65 5.74
CA SER A 81 -8.23 -4.03 5.36
C SER A 81 -8.91 -4.09 4.00
N ASN A 82 -9.98 -3.31 3.78
CA ASN A 82 -10.70 -3.32 2.51
C ASN A 82 -9.79 -2.97 1.32
N CYS A 83 -8.93 -1.96 1.46
CA CYS A 83 -7.97 -1.61 0.41
C CYS A 83 -6.97 -2.73 0.14
N TYR A 84 -6.42 -3.35 1.20
CA TYR A 84 -5.49 -4.46 1.02
C TYR A 84 -6.13 -5.70 0.39
N HIS A 85 -7.37 -6.02 0.78
CA HIS A 85 -8.12 -7.11 0.18
C HIS A 85 -8.35 -6.89 -1.31
N GLN A 86 -8.85 -5.71 -1.68
CA GLN A 86 -9.07 -5.35 -3.09
C GLN A 86 -7.77 -5.36 -3.90
N SER A 87 -6.65 -4.95 -3.29
CA SER A 87 -5.34 -5.02 -3.92
C SER A 87 -4.96 -6.46 -4.27
N LEU A 88 -5.07 -7.37 -3.31
CA LEU A 88 -4.70 -8.77 -3.48
C LEU A 88 -5.63 -9.50 -4.47
N GLU A 89 -6.93 -9.21 -4.45
CA GLU A 89 -7.88 -9.74 -5.44
C GLU A 89 -7.52 -9.31 -6.86
N LEU A 90 -7.19 -8.03 -7.04
CA LEU A 90 -6.95 -7.45 -8.36
C LEU A 90 -5.77 -8.09 -9.11
N VAL A 91 -4.79 -8.61 -8.38
CA VAL A 91 -3.59 -9.29 -8.93
C VAL A 91 -3.51 -10.76 -8.52
N SER A 92 -4.64 -11.35 -8.12
CA SER A 92 -4.67 -12.75 -7.67
C SER A 92 -4.23 -13.72 -8.77
N ASP A 93 -4.51 -13.39 -10.03
CA ASP A 93 -4.15 -14.12 -11.25
C ASP A 93 -2.74 -13.80 -11.79
N GLU A 94 -2.01 -12.86 -11.19
CA GLU A 94 -0.71 -12.41 -11.68
C GLU A 94 0.45 -12.86 -10.79
N GLN A 95 1.62 -13.15 -11.39
CA GLN A 95 2.85 -13.30 -10.63
C GLN A 95 3.41 -11.92 -10.23
N PHE A 96 3.61 -11.74 -8.92
CA PHE A 96 4.29 -10.58 -8.34
C PHE A 96 5.32 -11.01 -7.30
N LYS A 97 6.39 -10.22 -7.20
CA LYS A 97 7.48 -10.45 -6.26
C LYS A 97 7.05 -10.14 -4.82
N TYR A 98 7.68 -10.82 -3.87
CA TYR A 98 7.49 -10.56 -2.45
C TYR A 98 7.80 -9.11 -2.09
N GLN A 99 6.94 -8.51 -1.26
CA GLN A 99 7.11 -7.20 -0.64
C GLN A 99 6.91 -7.32 0.87
N SER A 100 7.67 -6.54 1.65
CA SER A 100 7.58 -6.53 3.12
C SER A 100 6.17 -6.16 3.63
N ASN A 101 5.42 -5.38 2.86
CA ASN A 101 4.06 -4.97 3.18
C ASN A 101 3.09 -6.17 3.30
N PHE A 102 3.37 -7.32 2.69
CA PHE A 102 2.48 -8.49 2.80
C PHE A 102 2.31 -8.98 4.23
N LYS A 103 3.37 -8.93 5.05
CA LYS A 103 3.26 -9.22 6.48
C LYS A 103 2.24 -8.28 7.15
N LYS A 104 2.39 -6.98 6.92
CA LYS A 104 1.50 -5.97 7.50
C LYS A 104 0.06 -6.08 7.01
N ILE A 105 -0.15 -6.51 5.77
CA ILE A 105 -1.47 -6.76 5.20
C ILE A 105 -2.18 -7.88 5.99
N ILE A 106 -1.51 -9.03 6.19
CA ILE A 106 -2.09 -10.15 6.95
C ILE A 106 -2.35 -9.75 8.41
N GLU A 107 -1.41 -9.04 9.05
CA GLU A 107 -1.60 -8.51 10.39
C GLU A 107 -2.78 -7.54 10.46
N THR A 108 -3.00 -6.71 9.43
CA THR A 108 -4.15 -5.79 9.40
C THR A 108 -5.48 -6.53 9.33
N PHE A 109 -5.55 -7.66 8.60
CA PHE A 109 -6.75 -8.51 8.61
C PHE A 109 -7.02 -9.10 9.99
N LEU A 110 -5.97 -9.55 10.68
CA LEU A 110 -6.07 -10.06 12.05
C LEU A 110 -6.50 -8.96 13.04
N GLU A 111 -5.87 -7.78 12.97
CA GLU A 111 -6.22 -6.60 13.76
C GLU A 111 -7.69 -6.17 13.53
N ASN A 112 -8.23 -6.38 12.32
CA ASN A 112 -9.64 -6.10 11.99
C ASN A 112 -10.61 -7.23 12.39
N GLY A 113 -10.14 -8.30 13.04
CA GLY A 113 -10.94 -9.46 13.42
C GLY A 113 -11.29 -10.42 12.28
N GLU A 114 -10.72 -10.25 11.09
CA GLU A 114 -11.06 -11.01 9.89
C GLU A 114 -10.18 -12.28 9.75
N LYS A 115 -10.16 -13.13 10.78
CA LYS A 115 -9.29 -14.31 10.89
C LYS A 115 -9.38 -15.22 9.65
N GLN A 116 -10.57 -15.49 9.13
CA GLN A 116 -10.74 -16.34 7.93
C GLN A 116 -10.12 -15.71 6.67
N ARG A 117 -10.33 -14.40 6.45
CA ARG A 117 -9.72 -13.67 5.33
C ARG A 117 -8.19 -13.63 5.45
N ALA A 118 -7.69 -13.41 6.67
CA ALA A 118 -6.26 -13.41 6.93
C ALA A 118 -5.63 -14.77 6.59
N LEU A 119 -6.26 -15.87 7.01
CA LEU A 119 -5.79 -17.22 6.71
C LEU A 119 -5.82 -17.52 5.20
N PHE A 120 -6.90 -17.14 4.51
CA PHE A 120 -7.02 -17.29 3.06
C PHE A 120 -5.86 -16.61 2.32
N TRP A 121 -5.64 -15.31 2.58
CA TRP A 121 -4.57 -14.58 1.90
C TRP A 121 -3.18 -15.02 2.32
N LEU A 122 -2.98 -15.42 3.58
CA LEU A 122 -1.71 -15.99 4.03
C LEU A 122 -1.37 -17.25 3.22
N ASN A 123 -2.32 -18.17 3.06
CA ASN A 123 -2.11 -19.40 2.29
C ASN A 123 -1.86 -19.08 0.81
N ASN A 124 -2.67 -18.22 0.19
CA ASN A 124 -2.45 -17.82 -1.20
C ASN A 124 -1.06 -17.19 -1.41
N LEU A 125 -0.62 -16.31 -0.50
CA LEU A 125 0.71 -15.70 -0.59
C LEU A 125 1.84 -16.72 -0.36
N LEU A 126 1.65 -17.71 0.50
CA LEU A 126 2.63 -18.76 0.74
C LEU A 126 2.80 -19.69 -0.46
N GLU A 127 1.75 -20.02 -1.21
CA GLU A 127 1.83 -20.82 -2.44
C GLU A 127 2.74 -20.19 -3.50
N ARG A 128 2.85 -18.86 -3.49
CA ARG A 128 3.72 -18.07 -4.38
C ARG A 128 5.22 -18.25 -4.12
N GLN A 129 5.59 -18.95 -3.04
CA GLN A 129 6.97 -19.40 -2.83
C GLN A 129 7.49 -20.30 -3.97
N SER A 130 6.57 -20.91 -4.73
CA SER A 130 6.86 -21.66 -5.94
C SER A 130 7.69 -20.88 -6.97
N TYR A 131 7.52 -19.55 -7.03
CA TYR A 131 8.26 -18.69 -7.97
C TYR A 131 9.05 -17.55 -7.30
N ASP A 132 8.82 -17.25 -6.01
CA ASP A 132 9.63 -16.32 -5.22
C ASP A 132 9.76 -16.81 -3.77
N LYS A 133 10.88 -17.49 -3.47
CA LYS A 133 11.16 -18.10 -2.15
C LYS A 133 11.01 -17.15 -0.96
N ARG A 134 11.05 -15.83 -1.16
CA ARG A 134 10.87 -14.84 -0.08
C ARG A 134 9.47 -14.86 0.52
N PHE A 135 8.46 -15.39 -0.17
CA PHE A 135 7.12 -15.59 0.40
C PHE A 135 7.12 -16.54 1.61
N ALA A 136 8.10 -17.45 1.73
CA ALA A 136 8.24 -18.32 2.89
C ALA A 136 8.40 -17.54 4.22
N LYS A 137 8.84 -16.27 4.17
CA LYS A 137 8.91 -15.39 5.35
C LYS A 137 7.56 -15.13 6.02
N LEU A 138 6.45 -15.38 5.32
CA LEU A 138 5.11 -15.23 5.90
C LEU A 138 4.72 -16.43 6.77
N ALA A 139 5.46 -17.54 6.74
CA ALA A 139 5.12 -18.75 7.48
C ALA A 139 5.06 -18.52 9.00
N ASP A 140 5.85 -17.58 9.52
CA ASP A 140 5.84 -17.17 10.94
C ASP A 140 4.45 -16.70 11.41
N LEU A 141 3.62 -16.20 10.50
CA LEU A 141 2.27 -15.74 10.82
C LEU A 141 1.28 -16.89 11.06
N LYS A 142 1.60 -18.13 10.69
CA LYS A 142 0.73 -19.30 10.93
C LYS A 142 0.41 -19.48 12.42
N ASN A 143 1.33 -19.08 13.30
CA ASN A 143 1.17 -19.20 14.74
C ASN A 143 -0.05 -18.42 15.28
N HIS A 144 -0.48 -17.35 14.60
CA HIS A 144 -1.69 -16.60 14.96
C HIS A 144 -3.00 -17.37 14.72
N PHE A 145 -2.94 -18.49 14.00
CA PHE A 145 -4.11 -19.29 13.65
C PHE A 145 -4.16 -20.63 14.40
N CYS A 146 -3.02 -21.11 14.91
CA CYS A 146 -2.89 -22.39 15.61
C CYS A 146 -3.19 -22.30 17.12
N LEU A 147 -3.18 -21.11 17.70
CA LEU A 147 -3.54 -20.89 19.11
C LEU A 147 -5.03 -20.52 19.17
N ASN A 148 -5.85 -21.46 19.62
CA ASN A 148 -7.23 -21.24 20.07
C ASN A 148 -7.28 -21.50 21.57
#